data_AF-A0A7C4RXY2-F1
#
_entry.id   AF-A0A7C4RXY2-F1
#
_cell.length_a   1.000
_cell.length_b   1.000
_cell.length_c   1.000
_cell.angle_alpha   90.00
_cell.angle_beta   90.00
_cell.angle_gamma   90.00
#
_symmetry.space_group_name_H-M   'P 1'
#
loop_
_entity.id
_entity.type
_entity.pdbx_description
1 polymer ?
#
loop_
_entity_poly.entity_id
_entity_poly.type
_entity_poly.pdbx_seq_one_letter_code
_entity_poly.pdbx_strand_id
1 'polypeptide(L)'
;FDHVTYQIFIDDPTKKGTGVLPLQNYEFDNWDWDWEVFATGWSSAIYTSQGASKDRIGTQIGSPEVFVEDGWVKIIIKGDWLGNPSSFEGWTIYVTSWDYDGIENKFRPLQQEPKAYIMGGGNPTDPLIMDDLWLEIKSNQD
;
A
#
# COMPACT_ATOMS: atom_id res chain seq x y z
N PHE A 1 -15.79 -0.89 3.47
CA PHE A 1 -15.52 -1.69 2.26
C PHE A 1 -15.17 -3.11 2.71
N ASP A 2 -15.25 -4.11 1.85
CA ASP A 2 -15.03 -5.53 2.24
C ASP A 2 -13.85 -6.14 1.47
N HIS A 3 -13.94 -6.18 0.14
CA HIS A 3 -12.92 -6.86 -0.69
C HIS A 3 -11.70 -6.02 -1.05
N VAL A 4 -11.87 -4.73 -1.34
CA VAL A 4 -10.75 -3.88 -1.76
C VAL A 4 -9.73 -3.76 -0.63
N THR A 5 -8.46 -3.91 -0.97
CA THR A 5 -7.33 -3.57 -0.12
C THR A 5 -6.57 -2.43 -0.73
N TYR A 6 -6.28 -1.44 0.11
CA TYR A 6 -5.39 -0.35 -0.22
C TYR A 6 -4.04 -0.63 0.41
N GLN A 7 -3.01 -0.70 -0.43
CA GLN A 7 -1.62 -0.61 0.02
C GLN A 7 -1.11 0.77 -0.37
N ILE A 8 -0.77 1.55 0.64
CA ILE A 8 -0.37 2.95 0.50
C ILE A 8 1.06 3.06 0.99
N PHE A 9 1.97 3.25 0.05
CA PHE A 9 3.38 3.40 0.28
C PHE A 9 3.72 4.87 0.37
N ILE A 10 4.43 5.26 1.42
CA ILE A 10 4.78 6.64 1.75
C ILE A 10 6.30 6.73 1.83
N ASP A 11 6.86 7.70 1.12
CA ASP A 11 8.29 7.89 0.98
C ASP A 11 8.69 9.33 1.38
N ASP A 12 9.64 9.42 2.31
CA ASP A 12 10.32 10.64 2.69
C ASP A 12 11.61 10.74 1.87
N PRO A 13 11.80 11.79 1.05
CA PRO A 13 12.94 11.89 0.14
C PRO A 13 14.29 11.98 0.85
N THR A 14 14.30 12.18 2.18
CA THR A 14 15.51 12.20 3.01
C THR A 14 15.91 10.83 3.55
N LYS A 15 15.11 9.80 3.28
CA LYS A 15 15.30 8.44 3.77
C LYS A 15 15.58 7.47 2.62
N LYS A 16 15.84 6.22 3.01
CA LYS A 16 16.04 5.11 2.10
C LYS A 16 15.40 3.87 2.71
N GLY A 17 14.38 3.38 2.04
CA GLY A 17 13.67 2.17 2.39
C GLY A 17 13.93 1.06 1.37
N THR A 18 12.85 0.48 0.84
CA THR A 18 12.91 -0.60 -0.14
C THR A 18 11.97 -0.34 -1.32
N GLY A 19 12.33 -0.83 -2.51
CA GLY A 19 11.48 -0.75 -3.71
C GLY A 19 10.49 -1.92 -3.83
N VAL A 20 10.64 -2.97 -3.02
CA VAL A 20 9.78 -4.16 -3.06
C VAL A 20 8.39 -3.79 -2.57
N LEU A 21 7.35 -4.13 -3.33
CA LEU A 21 5.96 -4.05 -2.89
C LEU A 21 5.55 -5.42 -2.33
N PRO A 22 5.42 -5.56 -1.00
CA PRO A 22 5.19 -6.86 -0.38
C PRO A 22 3.92 -7.52 -0.88
N LEU A 23 4.00 -8.81 -1.17
CA LEU A 23 2.90 -9.66 -1.63
C LEU A 23 2.30 -9.27 -3.00
N GLN A 24 2.78 -8.21 -3.66
CA GLN A 24 2.21 -7.68 -4.90
C GLN A 24 2.88 -8.16 -6.20
N ASN A 25 3.92 -8.99 -6.14
CA ASN A 25 4.74 -9.36 -7.30
C ASN A 25 5.34 -8.15 -8.06
N TYR A 26 5.67 -7.08 -7.35
CA TYR A 26 6.25 -5.87 -7.96
C TYR A 26 7.40 -5.33 -7.12
N GLU A 27 8.40 -4.78 -7.79
CA GLU A 27 9.56 -4.11 -7.20
C GLU A 27 9.97 -2.95 -8.10
N PHE A 28 10.20 -1.77 -7.48
CA PHE A 28 10.71 -0.60 -8.17
C PHE A 28 12.24 -0.62 -8.23
N ASP A 29 12.78 -0.33 -9.42
CA ASP A 29 14.24 -0.21 -9.61
C ASP A 29 14.81 1.12 -9.10
N ASN A 30 14.01 2.20 -9.19
CA ASN A 30 14.48 3.59 -9.01
C ASN A 30 13.65 4.38 -7.99
N TRP A 31 12.82 3.71 -7.22
CA TRP A 31 12.02 4.31 -6.15
C TRP A 31 11.93 3.34 -4.99
N ASP A 32 11.72 3.88 -3.80
CA ASP A 32 11.54 3.14 -2.57
C ASP A 32 10.53 3.83 -1.67
N TRP A 33 10.13 3.12 -0.62
CA TRP A 33 9.19 3.63 0.36
C TRP A 33 9.68 3.32 1.77
N ASP A 34 9.27 4.15 2.71
CA ASP A 34 9.64 4.05 4.13
C ASP A 34 8.53 3.45 4.98
N TRP A 35 7.27 3.73 4.63
CA TRP A 35 6.10 3.21 5.33
C TRP A 35 5.07 2.64 4.35
N GLU A 36 4.41 1.56 4.76
CA GLU A 36 3.26 0.99 4.06
C GLU A 36 2.05 1.01 5.01
N VAL A 37 0.95 1.61 4.58
CA VAL A 37 -0.37 1.36 5.16
C VAL A 37 -1.02 0.22 4.38
N PHE A 38 -1.34 -0.85 5.10
CA PHE A 38 -2.13 -1.97 4.62
C PHE A 38 -3.54 -1.85 5.20
N ALA A 39 -4.51 -1.47 4.37
CA ALA A 39 -5.91 -1.26 4.79
C ALA A 39 -6.86 -2.17 4.02
N THR A 40 -7.52 -3.07 4.74
CA THR A 40 -8.52 -4.01 4.22
C THR A 40 -9.91 -3.67 4.80
N GLY A 41 -10.95 -4.37 4.36
CA GLY A 41 -12.28 -4.26 4.95
C GLY A 41 -12.37 -4.72 6.41
N TRP A 42 -11.40 -5.50 6.89
CA TRP A 42 -11.42 -6.13 8.22
C TRP A 42 -10.34 -5.63 9.17
N SER A 43 -9.27 -5.03 8.65
CA SER A 43 -8.11 -4.60 9.45
C SER A 43 -7.35 -3.48 8.76
N SER A 44 -6.64 -2.69 9.56
CA SER A 44 -5.68 -1.69 9.10
C SER A 44 -4.40 -1.76 9.93
N ALA A 45 -3.26 -1.62 9.27
CA ALA A 45 -1.96 -1.56 9.91
C ALA A 45 -1.01 -0.65 9.13
N ILE A 46 -0.06 -0.04 9.84
CA ILE A 46 1.05 0.69 9.24
C ILE A 46 2.36 -0.01 9.61
N TYR A 47 3.21 -0.17 8.62
CA TYR A 47 4.49 -0.87 8.71
C TYR A 47 5.61 0.06 8.27
N THR A 48 6.81 -0.14 8.82
CA THR A 48 8.04 0.40 8.23
C THR A 48 8.59 -0.58 7.21
N SER A 49 9.36 -0.06 6.26
CA SER A 49 10.12 -0.83 5.25
C SER A 49 11.16 -1.78 5.86
N GLN A 50 11.45 -1.63 7.15
CA GLN A 50 12.39 -2.50 7.85
C GLN A 50 11.89 -3.96 7.89
N GLY A 51 12.65 -4.83 7.21
CA GLY A 51 12.36 -6.25 7.13
C GLY A 51 11.27 -6.61 6.13
N ALA A 52 10.85 -5.65 5.30
CA ALA A 52 9.96 -5.90 4.18
C ALA A 52 10.66 -6.76 3.11
N SER A 53 9.89 -7.62 2.47
CA SER A 53 10.32 -8.47 1.37
C SER A 53 9.10 -8.87 0.54
N LYS A 54 9.31 -9.60 -0.55
CA LYS A 54 8.21 -10.11 -1.38
C LYS A 54 7.17 -10.92 -0.60
N ASP A 55 7.56 -11.55 0.51
CA ASP A 55 6.71 -12.43 1.33
C ASP A 55 6.36 -11.82 2.70
N ARG A 56 6.80 -10.58 2.98
CA ARG A 56 6.65 -9.95 4.30
C ARG A 56 6.48 -8.44 4.17
N ILE A 57 5.40 -7.90 4.73
CA ILE A 57 5.05 -6.47 4.67
C ILE A 57 6.13 -5.58 5.32
N GLY A 58 6.61 -5.94 6.52
CA GLY A 58 7.64 -5.16 7.22
C GLY A 58 7.53 -5.26 8.73
N THR A 59 7.82 -4.17 9.43
CA THR A 59 7.68 -4.06 10.89
C THR A 59 6.51 -3.17 11.25
N GLN A 60 5.49 -3.74 11.89
CA GLN A 60 4.28 -2.99 12.26
C GLN A 60 4.57 -1.97 13.36
N ILE A 61 4.08 -0.74 13.18
CA ILE A 61 4.23 0.36 14.16
C ILE A 61 2.89 0.93 14.64
N GLY A 62 1.77 0.52 14.04
CA GLY A 62 0.45 1.02 14.42
C GLY A 62 -0.70 0.44 13.61
N SER A 63 -1.86 1.06 13.80
CA SER A 63 -3.13 0.76 13.10
C SER A 63 -3.83 2.08 12.77
N PRO A 64 -3.80 2.53 11.51
CA PRO A 64 -4.48 3.75 11.08
C PRO A 64 -5.98 3.69 11.29
N GLU A 65 -6.60 4.82 11.60
CA GLU A 65 -8.07 4.89 11.70
C GLU A 65 -8.68 4.92 10.30
N VAL A 66 -9.68 4.08 10.06
CA VAL A 66 -10.34 3.96 8.76
C VAL A 66 -11.82 4.25 8.91
N PHE A 67 -12.32 5.23 8.15
CA PHE A 67 -13.72 5.62 8.09
C PHE A 67 -14.25 5.45 6.68
N VAL A 68 -15.50 5.01 6.56
CA VAL A 68 -16.17 4.83 5.28
C VAL A 68 -17.49 5.58 5.32
N GLU A 69 -17.65 6.56 4.44
CA GLU A 69 -18.84 7.42 4.38
C GLU A 69 -19.07 7.86 2.94
N ASP A 70 -20.28 7.68 2.42
CA ASP A 70 -20.70 8.16 1.09
C ASP A 70 -19.75 7.81 -0.07
N GLY A 71 -19.22 6.58 -0.07
CA GLY A 71 -18.29 6.09 -1.10
C GLY A 71 -16.83 6.55 -0.90
N TRP A 72 -16.55 7.34 0.13
CA TRP A 72 -15.21 7.73 0.51
C TRP A 72 -14.61 6.75 1.51
N VAL A 73 -13.30 6.51 1.38
CA VAL A 73 -12.48 5.83 2.37
C VAL A 73 -11.48 6.84 2.92
N LYS A 74 -11.65 7.21 4.19
CA LYS A 74 -10.75 8.13 4.89
C LYS A 74 -9.82 7.32 5.80
N ILE A 75 -8.53 7.44 5.55
CA ILE A 75 -7.48 6.80 6.33
C ILE A 75 -6.71 7.88 7.07
N ILE A 76 -6.61 7.77 8.39
CA ILE A 76 -5.91 8.74 9.24
C ILE A 76 -4.68 8.07 9.85
N ILE A 77 -3.51 8.62 9.52
CA ILE A 77 -2.20 8.18 10.01
C ILE A 77 -1.73 9.17 11.06
N LYS A 78 -1.26 8.69 12.21
CA LYS A 78 -0.69 9.56 13.24
C LYS A 78 0.68 10.08 12.78
N GLY A 79 0.91 11.38 12.96
CA GLY A 79 2.16 12.01 12.53
C GLY A 79 3.41 11.46 13.23
N ASP A 80 3.27 10.96 14.46
CA ASP A 80 4.38 10.37 15.22
C ASP A 80 4.91 9.07 14.62
N TRP A 81 4.06 8.29 13.94
CA TRP A 81 4.48 7.12 13.16
C TRP A 81 5.37 7.48 11.97
N LEU A 82 5.21 8.69 11.44
CA LEU A 82 6.01 9.25 10.34
C LEU A 82 7.20 10.08 10.86
N GLY A 83 7.41 10.14 12.18
CA GLY A 83 8.50 10.91 12.80
C GLY A 83 8.19 12.39 13.05
N ASN A 84 6.91 12.80 12.97
CA ASN A 84 6.45 14.18 13.10
C ASN A 84 7.23 15.16 12.19
N PRO A 85 7.21 14.96 10.86
CA PRO A 85 7.93 15.83 9.95
C PRO A 85 7.38 17.26 10.04
N SER A 86 8.28 18.24 9.97
CA SER A 86 7.90 19.66 9.91
C SER A 86 7.35 20.09 8.55
N SER A 87 7.57 19.28 7.51
CA SER A 87 7.08 19.48 6.14
C SER A 87 6.95 18.13 5.43
N PHE A 88 6.01 18.03 4.48
CA PHE A 88 5.86 16.89 3.57
C PHE A 88 6.38 17.20 2.16
N GLU A 89 7.07 18.33 1.98
CA GLU A 89 7.61 18.72 0.69
C GLU A 89 8.56 17.67 0.11
N GLY A 90 8.34 17.29 -1.15
CA GLY A 90 9.09 16.26 -1.85
C GLY A 90 8.69 14.83 -1.50
N TRP A 91 7.75 14.63 -0.56
CA TRP A 91 7.25 13.29 -0.24
C TRP A 91 6.46 12.74 -1.41
N THR A 92 6.59 11.43 -1.63
CA THR A 92 5.78 10.71 -2.60
C THR A 92 4.89 9.69 -1.90
N ILE A 93 3.69 9.50 -2.46
CA ILE A 93 2.72 8.53 -1.98
C ILE A 93 2.27 7.72 -3.17
N TYR A 94 2.48 6.41 -3.11
CA TYR A 94 2.00 5.46 -4.11
C TYR A 94 0.88 4.62 -3.51
N VAL A 95 -0.30 4.71 -4.10
CA VAL A 95 -1.48 3.95 -3.67
C VAL A 95 -1.74 2.88 -4.70
N THR A 96 -1.97 1.66 -4.26
CA THR A 96 -2.45 0.57 -5.11
C THR A 96 -3.76 0.03 -4.56
N SER A 97 -4.54 -0.58 -5.44
CA SER A 97 -5.74 -1.34 -5.07
C SER A 97 -5.64 -2.79 -5.55
N TRP A 98 -6.13 -3.72 -4.73
CA TRP A 98 -6.33 -5.12 -5.12
C TRP A 98 -7.49 -5.74 -4.35
N ASP A 99 -7.87 -6.97 -4.72
CA ASP A 99 -8.88 -7.75 -3.99
C ASP A 99 -8.22 -8.67 -2.95
N TYR A 100 -8.74 -8.62 -1.72
CA TYR A 100 -8.26 -9.40 -0.60
C TYR A 100 -9.35 -10.32 -0.06
N ASP A 101 -8.98 -11.59 0.09
CA ASP A 101 -9.77 -12.56 0.80
C ASP A 101 -9.47 -12.46 2.31
N GLY A 102 -10.34 -11.78 3.05
CA GLY A 102 -10.24 -11.67 4.50
C GLY A 102 -10.46 -12.96 5.27
N ILE A 103 -11.09 -13.97 4.65
CA ILE A 103 -11.30 -15.28 5.27
C ILE A 103 -10.02 -16.09 5.20
N GLU A 104 -9.35 -16.09 4.04
CA GLU A 104 -8.10 -16.81 3.82
C GLU A 104 -6.85 -15.96 4.12
N ASN A 105 -7.04 -14.68 4.47
CA ASN A 105 -6.00 -13.71 4.78
C ASN A 105 -4.92 -13.61 3.68
N LYS A 106 -5.36 -13.47 2.42
CA LYS A 106 -4.48 -13.42 1.24
C LYS A 106 -5.08 -12.59 0.10
N PHE A 107 -4.22 -12.11 -0.80
CA PHE A 107 -4.69 -11.55 -2.06
C PHE A 107 -5.36 -12.60 -2.94
N ARG A 108 -6.41 -12.18 -3.65
CA ARG A 108 -6.96 -13.00 -4.74
C ARG A 108 -5.87 -13.22 -5.78
N PRO A 109 -5.64 -14.46 -6.23
CA PRO A 109 -4.62 -14.74 -7.23
C PRO A 109 -5.03 -14.18 -8.60
N LEU A 110 -4.02 -13.91 -9.42
CA LEU A 110 -4.16 -13.58 -10.85
C LEU A 110 -3.83 -14.80 -11.70
N GLN A 111 -4.69 -15.10 -12.67
CA GLN A 111 -4.50 -16.16 -13.67
C GLN A 111 -4.91 -15.64 -15.05
N GLN A 112 -4.60 -16.42 -16.09
CA GLN A 112 -5.00 -16.06 -17.45
C GLN A 112 -6.52 -16.09 -17.57
N GLU A 113 -7.14 -17.17 -17.11
CA GLU A 113 -8.59 -17.36 -17.11
C GLU A 113 -9.19 -17.06 -15.73
N PRO A 114 -10.26 -16.25 -15.64
CA PRO A 114 -10.93 -15.96 -14.38
C PRO A 114 -11.66 -17.20 -13.83
N LYS A 115 -11.80 -17.26 -12.50
CA LYS A 115 -12.66 -18.22 -11.80
C LYS A 115 -13.44 -17.49 -10.71
N ALA A 116 -14.36 -18.18 -10.02
CA ALA A 116 -15.25 -17.59 -9.01
C ALA A 116 -14.54 -16.70 -7.96
N TYR A 117 -13.27 -16.96 -7.68
CA TYR A 117 -12.47 -16.26 -6.68
C TYR A 117 -11.04 -15.99 -7.16
N ILE A 118 -10.86 -15.79 -8.47
CA ILE A 118 -9.56 -15.60 -9.11
C ILE A 118 -9.69 -14.51 -10.17
N MET A 119 -8.82 -13.50 -10.10
CA MET A 119 -8.73 -12.45 -11.11
C MET A 119 -8.17 -13.02 -12.42
N GLY A 120 -8.75 -12.63 -13.55
CA GLY A 120 -8.36 -13.07 -14.89
C GLY A 120 -7.55 -12.00 -15.64
N GLY A 121 -6.94 -12.38 -16.77
CA GLY A 121 -6.31 -11.44 -17.71
C GLY A 121 -4.81 -11.21 -17.53
N GLY A 122 -4.14 -11.96 -16.65
CA GLY A 122 -2.69 -11.86 -16.44
C GLY A 122 -2.04 -13.21 -16.14
N ASN A 123 -0.78 -13.20 -15.73
CA ASN A 123 -0.04 -14.38 -15.29
C ASN A 123 0.07 -14.40 -13.76
N PRO A 124 0.28 -15.57 -13.13
CA PRO A 124 0.44 -15.67 -11.67
C PRO A 124 1.61 -14.87 -11.08
N THR A 125 2.57 -14.47 -11.92
CA THR A 125 3.74 -13.66 -11.55
C THR A 125 3.57 -12.18 -11.89
N ASP A 126 2.49 -11.80 -12.55
CA ASP A 126 2.23 -10.40 -12.87
C ASP A 126 1.81 -9.65 -11.59
N PRO A 127 1.93 -8.31 -11.58
CA PRO A 127 1.61 -7.52 -10.40
C PRO A 127 0.16 -7.70 -9.95
N LEU A 128 -0.03 -7.85 -8.63
CA LEU A 128 -1.35 -7.87 -8.00
C LEU A 128 -1.78 -6.42 -7.69
N ILE A 129 -1.91 -5.63 -8.75
CA ILE A 129 -2.31 -4.22 -8.73
C ILE A 129 -3.40 -4.05 -9.78
N MET A 130 -4.60 -3.64 -9.35
CA MET A 130 -5.76 -3.47 -10.22
C MET A 130 -5.79 -2.05 -10.79
N ASP A 131 -5.49 -1.09 -9.93
CA ASP A 131 -5.38 0.34 -10.24
C ASP A 131 -4.40 0.96 -9.24
N ASP A 132 -3.77 2.06 -9.65
CA ASP A 132 -2.77 2.77 -8.86
C ASP A 132 -2.86 4.30 -8.98
N LEU A 133 -2.24 4.98 -8.02
CA LEU A 133 -2.18 6.43 -7.99
C LEU A 133 -0.84 6.87 -7.43
N TRP A 134 -0.15 7.73 -8.18
CA TRP A 134 1.07 8.39 -7.74
C TRP A 134 0.77 9.84 -7.32
N LEU A 135 1.18 10.20 -6.11
CA LEU A 135 1.08 11.55 -5.59
C LEU A 135 2.47 12.06 -5.23
N GLU A 136 2.76 13.30 -5.63
CA GLU A 136 3.98 14.01 -5.26
C GLU A 136 3.58 15.31 -4.56
N ILE A 137 4.08 15.50 -3.34
CA ILE A 137 3.77 16.68 -2.54
C ILE A 137 4.78 17.77 -2.91
N LYS A 138 4.35 18.70 -3.77
CA LYS A 138 5.17 19.82 -4.21
C LYS A 138 5.33 20.90 -3.13
N SER A 139 6.41 21.66 -3.25
CA SER A 139 6.58 22.91 -2.50
C SER A 139 5.50 23.91 -2.88
N ASN A 140 4.98 24.67 -1.91
CA ASN A 140 4.06 25.79 -2.18
C ASN A 140 4.79 27.05 -2.70
N GLN A 141 5.92 26.90 -3.39
CA GLN A 141 6.65 28.00 -4.03
C GLN A 141 6.32 28.12 -5.53
N ASP A 142 5.02 28.18 -5.85
CA ASP A 142 4.50 28.65 -7.14
C ASP A 142 3.55 29.84 -6.92
#